data_AF-A0A7X7IDP5-F1
#
_entry.id   AF-A0A7X7IDP5-F1
#
_cell.length_a   1.000
_cell.length_b   1.000
_cell.length_c   1.000
_cell.angle_alpha   90.00
_cell.angle_beta   90.00
_cell.angle_gamma   90.00
#
_symmetry.space_group_name_H-M   'P 1'
#
loop_
_entity.id
_entity.type
_entity.pdbx_description
1 polymer ?
#
loop_
_entity_poly.entity_id
_entity_poly.type
_entity_poly.pdbx_seq_one_letter_code
_entity_poly.pdbx_strand_id
1 'polypeptide(L)' 'MNNWFTIDEIESDTCILSEYRHWEETHCYLLNGSTYSLLIDTGLGICDIHEQVMKLT' A
#
# COMPACT_ATOMS: atom_id res chain seq x y z
N MET A 1 4.00 -16.65 -4.22
CA MET A 1 3.90 -16.04 -2.87
C MET A 1 3.46 -14.61 -3.10
N ASN A 2 2.16 -14.31 -3.19
CA ASN A 2 1.69 -13.07 -3.84
C ASN A 2 0.75 -12.20 -2.97
N ASN A 3 0.45 -12.61 -1.74
CA ASN A 3 -0.54 -11.92 -0.90
C ASN A 3 0.09 -11.41 0.39
N TRP A 4 1.20 -10.68 0.29
CA TRP A 4 1.84 -10.04 1.44
C TRP A 4 1.13 -8.77 1.89
N PHE A 5 0.51 -8.06 0.95
CA PHE A 5 -0.26 -6.86 1.22
C PHE A 5 -1.74 -7.18 1.40
N THR A 6 -2.32 -6.67 2.48
CA THR A 6 -3.76 -6.45 2.63
C THR A 6 -4.05 -5.00 2.25
N ILE A 7 -4.98 -4.78 1.34
CA ILE A 7 -5.37 -3.44 0.88
C ILE A 7 -6.73 -3.13 1.46
N ASP A 8 -6.83 -2.07 2.27
CA ASP A 8 -8.09 -1.56 2.79
C ASP A 8 -8.32 -0.12 2.32
N GLU A 9 -9.56 0.23 2.01
CA GLU A 9 -9.95 1.59 1.66
C GLU A 9 -10.31 2.36 2.95
N ILE A 10 -9.72 3.54 3.12
CA ILE A 10 -10.05 4.45 4.23
C ILE A 10 -11.10 5.46 3.76
N GLU A 11 -10.93 5.97 2.55
CA GLU A 11 -11.82 6.94 1.86
C GLU A 11 -11.64 6.73 0.33
N SER A 12 -12.49 7.34 -0.49
CA SER A 12 -12.52 7.15 -1.96
C SER A 12 -11.17 7.28 -2.67
N ASP A 13 -10.29 8.15 -2.16
CA ASP A 13 -8.98 8.45 -2.74
C ASP A 13 -7.82 8.10 -1.80
N THR A 14 -8.06 7.26 -0.79
CA THR A 14 -7.04 6.90 0.20
C THR A 14 -7.17 5.45 0.60
N CYS A 15 -6.10 4.68 0.36
CA CYS A 15 -6.02 3.29 0.78
C CYS A 15 -4.76 3.02 1.61
N ILE A 16 -4.84 1.98 2.44
CA ILE A 16 -3.73 1.46 3.24
C ILE A 16 -3.27 0.13 2.66
N LEU A 17 -1.95 -0.06 2.54
CA LEU A 17 -1.32 -1.32 2.14
C LEU A 17 -0.56 -1.86 3.36
N SER A 18 -1.09 -2.94 3.94
CA SER A 18 -0.63 -3.47 5.23
C SER A 18 0.07 -4.82 5.08
N GLU A 19 1.19 -5.02 5.77
CA GLU A 19 1.96 -6.28 5.76
C GLU A 19 1.68 -7.12 7.02
N TYR A 20 0.42 -7.48 7.28
CA TYR A 20 0.00 -8.21 8.51
C TYR A 20 0.65 -9.60 8.71
N ARG A 21 1.31 -10.12 7.68
CA ARG A 21 2.09 -11.37 7.78
C ARG A 21 3.47 -11.16 8.40
N HIS A 22 3.90 -9.90 8.53
CA HIS A 22 5.10 -9.53 9.27
C HIS A 22 4.72 -9.14 10.71
N TRP A 23 5.62 -9.42 11.66
CA TRP A 23 5.36 -9.19 13.08
C TRP A 23 5.21 -7.72 13.47
N GLU A 24 5.80 -6.80 12.69
CA GLU A 24 5.63 -5.35 12.87
C GLU A 24 4.29 -4.84 12.34
N GLU A 25 3.59 -5.65 11.52
CA GLU A 25 2.30 -5.30 10.91
C GLU A 25 2.32 -3.91 10.25
N THR A 26 3.39 -3.58 9.51
CA THR A 26 3.59 -2.24 8.98
C THR A 26 2.51 -1.81 7.99
N HIS A 27 2.32 -0.51 7.87
CA HIS A 27 1.29 0.13 7.05
C HIS A 27 1.90 1.20 6.16
N CYS A 28 1.64 1.10 4.85
CA CYS A 28 1.90 2.16 3.89
C CYS A 28 0.58 2.83 3.52
N TYR A 29 0.62 4.11 3.18
CA TYR A 29 -0.56 4.86 2.76
C TYR A 29 -0.39 5.36 1.34
N LEU A 30 -1.40 5.13 0.50
CA LEU A 30 -1.47 5.65 -0.86
C LEU A 30 -2.63 6.65 -0.94
N LEU A 31 -2.28 7.88 -1.28
CA LEU A 31 -3.21 9.01 -1.43
C LEU A 31 -3.27 9.36 -2.91
N ASN A 32 -4.44 9.20 -3.53
CA ASN A 32 -4.66 9.54 -4.92
C ASN A 32 -5.14 10.99 -5.04
N GLY A 33 -4.28 11.87 -5.57
CA GLY A 33 -4.69 13.21 -5.96
C GLY A 33 -5.28 13.23 -7.36
N SER A 34 -5.85 14.36 -7.75
CA SER A 34 -6.44 14.54 -9.09
C SER A 34 -5.42 14.54 -10.24
N THR A 35 -4.13 14.56 -9.95
CA THR A 35 -3.05 14.61 -10.96
C THR A 35 -1.88 13.69 -10.62
N TYR A 36 -1.59 13.52 -9.33
CA TYR A 36 -0.50 12.68 -8.84
C TYR A 36 -0.97 11.88 -7.64
N SER A 37 -0.43 10.69 -7.49
CA SER A 37 -0.55 9.89 -6.28
C SER A 37 0.69 10.05 -5.41
N LEU A 38 0.50 10.00 -4.09
CA LEU A 38 1.55 10.04 -3.09
C LEU A 38 1.55 8.72 -2.33
N LEU A 39 2.66 8.00 -2.38
CA LEU A 39 2.93 6.86 -1.52
C LEU A 39 3.72 7.33 -0.31
N ILE A 40 3.20 7.07 0.89
CA ILE A 40 3.86 7.32 2.16
C ILE A 40 4.32 5.97 2.72
N ASP A 41 5.63 5.84 2.90
CA ASP A 41 6.35 4.60 3.25
C ASP A 41 6.35 3.55 2.12
N THR A 42 7.27 2.59 2.20
CA THR A 42 7.40 1.46 1.26
C THR A 42 7.40 0.10 1.97
N GLY A 43 7.06 0.10 3.25
CA GLY A 43 7.02 -1.10 4.07
C GLY A 43 8.41 -1.63 4.33
N LEU A 44 8.52 -2.94 4.52
CA LEU A 44 9.77 -3.57 4.94
C LEU A 44 10.61 -4.12 3.78
N GLY A 45 10.12 -3.97 2.55
CA GLY A 45 10.78 -4.50 1.34
C GLY A 45 10.71 -6.02 1.21
N ILE A 46 9.76 -6.68 1.89
CA ILE A 46 9.57 -8.14 1.84
C ILE A 46 9.02 -8.58 0.47
N CYS A 47 8.19 -7.75 -0.15
CA CYS A 47 7.66 -7.91 -1.50
C CYS A 47 7.64 -6.58 -2.24
N ASP A 48 7.53 -6.64 -3.57
CA ASP A 48 7.49 -5.44 -4.41
C ASP A 48 6.13 -4.72 -4.26
N ILE A 49 6.16 -3.61 -3.52
CA ILE A 49 4.99 -2.75 -3.32
C ILE A 49 4.60 -1.99 -4.60
N HIS A 50 5.54 -1.78 -5.53
CA HIS A 50 5.28 -1.06 -6.78
C HIS A 50 4.18 -1.74 -7.60
N GLU A 51 4.16 -3.08 -7.66
CA GLU A 51 3.10 -3.81 -8.36
C GLU A 51 1.70 -3.59 -7.77
N GLN A 52 1.60 -3.34 -6.46
CA GLN A 52 0.32 -3.06 -5.82
C GLN A 52 -0.09 -1.60 -6.06
N VAL A 53 0.86 -0.67 -5.91
CA VAL A 53 0.61 0.77 -6.13
C VAL A 53 0.15 1.02 -7.56
N MET A 54 0.79 0.42 -8.57
CA MET A 54 0.41 0.59 -9.98
C MET A 54 -0.97 0.04 -10.34
N LYS A 55 -1.60 -0.78 -9.48
CA LYS A 55 -2.98 -1.26 -9.67
C LYS A 55 -4.01 -0.29 -9.08
N LEU A 56 -3.58 0.60 -8.21
CA LEU A 56 -4.41 1.51 -7.41
C LEU A 56 -4.31 2.97 -7.87
N THR A 57 -3.37 3.27 -8.79
CA THR A 57 -3.11 4.59 -9.38
C THR A 57 -3.32 4.54 -10.89
#